data_AF-A0A269VQ25-F1
#
_entry.id   AF-A0A269VQ25-F1
#
_cell.length_a   1.000
_cell.length_b   1.000
_cell.length_c   1.000
_cell.angle_alpha   90.00
_cell.angle_beta   90.00
_cell.angle_gamma   90.00
#
_symmetry.space_group_name_H-M   'P 1'
#
loop_
_entity.id
_entity.type
_entity.pdbx_description
1 polymer ?
#
loop_
_entity_poly.entity_id
_entity_poly.type
_entity_poly.pdbx_seq_one_letter_code
_entity_poly.pdbx_strand_id
1 'polypeptide(L)'
;MFKTYNLFDHRNIEDLIPEIVYYYLFEGLSLTQIEYKLFKTEHYKGWLSKTFLNYYSIDTEGDNKGNTKEESFKKLLMNFIKVPMLHTY
;
A
#
# COMPACT_ATOMS: atom_id res chain seq x y z
N MET A 1 2.89 22.40 5.81
CA MET A 1 1.80 22.05 4.87
C MET A 1 2.33 20.99 3.93
N PHE A 2 1.89 19.74 4.09
CA PHE A 2 2.36 18.62 3.25
C PHE A 2 1.94 18.87 1.79
N LYS A 3 2.91 18.82 0.87
CA LYS A 3 2.65 18.89 -0.59
C LYS A 3 2.18 17.52 -1.07
N THR A 4 0.95 17.13 -0.72
CA THR A 4 0.32 15.89 -1.22
C THR A 4 -0.23 16.02 -2.64
N TYR A 5 -0.39 17.25 -3.13
CA TYR A 5 -1.00 17.54 -4.44
C TYR A 5 -0.29 16.82 -5.61
N ASN A 6 1.05 16.87 -5.69
CA ASN A 6 1.78 16.23 -6.81
C ASN A 6 1.84 14.69 -6.76
N LEU A 7 1.40 14.06 -5.66
CA LEU A 7 1.52 12.60 -5.51
C LEU A 7 0.48 11.85 -6.35
N PHE A 8 -0.73 12.43 -6.45
CA PHE A 8 -1.86 11.83 -7.16
C PHE A 8 -2.03 12.36 -8.58
N ASP A 9 -1.27 13.40 -8.96
CA ASP A 9 -1.31 13.97 -10.32
C ASP A 9 -0.77 12.99 -11.38
N HIS A 10 -0.02 11.96 -10.98
CA HIS A 10 0.65 11.02 -11.90
C HIS A 10 0.32 9.54 -11.68
N ARG A 11 -0.37 9.17 -10.60
CA ARG A 11 -0.68 7.77 -10.25
C ARG A 11 -2.11 7.64 -9.77
N ASN A 12 -2.86 6.70 -10.35
CA ASN A 12 -4.19 6.36 -9.87
C ASN A 12 -4.07 5.68 -8.49
N ILE A 13 -4.88 6.15 -7.54
CA ILE A 13 -4.99 5.57 -6.20
C ILE A 13 -5.33 4.07 -6.26
N GLU A 14 -6.15 3.68 -7.24
CA GLU A 14 -6.59 2.28 -7.44
C GLU A 14 -5.44 1.33 -7.79
N ASP A 15 -4.35 1.83 -8.40
CA ASP A 15 -3.14 1.05 -8.70
C ASP A 15 -2.10 1.15 -7.57
N LEU A 16 -2.01 2.33 -6.96
CA LEU A 16 -1.03 2.62 -5.91
C LEU A 16 -1.24 1.79 -4.65
N ILE A 17 -2.49 1.64 -4.21
CA ILE A 17 -2.84 0.93 -2.98
C ILE A 17 -2.46 -0.56 -3.07
N PRO A 18 -2.82 -1.30 -4.13
CA PRO A 18 -2.33 -2.65 -4.33
C PRO A 18 -0.81 -2.75 -4.22
N GLU A 19 -0.03 -1.89 -4.87
CA GLU A 19 1.44 -1.94 -4.74
C GLU A 19 1.92 -1.79 -3.28
N ILE A 20 1.32 -0.86 -2.51
CA ILE A 20 1.64 -0.66 -1.09
C ILE A 20 1.34 -1.93 -0.28
N VAL A 21 0.18 -2.54 -0.50
CA VAL A 21 -0.20 -3.77 0.20
C VAL A 21 0.71 -4.93 -0.18
N TYR A 22 1.04 -5.06 -1.47
CA TYR A 22 1.94 -6.10 -1.96
C TYR A 22 3.30 -6.01 -1.25
N TYR A 23 3.89 -4.82 -1.24
CA TYR A 23 5.20 -4.62 -0.61
C TYR A 23 5.17 -4.82 0.91
N TYR A 24 4.06 -4.44 1.57
CA TYR A 24 3.93 -4.61 3.01
C TYR A 24 3.74 -6.08 3.42
N LEU A 25 2.81 -6.79 2.77
CA LEU A 25 2.42 -8.15 3.17
C LEU A 25 3.32 -9.23 2.57
N PHE A 26 3.79 -9.06 1.33
CA PHE A 26 4.49 -10.13 0.59
C PHE A 26 6.00 -9.90 0.50
N GLU A 27 6.46 -8.67 0.27
CA GLU A 27 7.91 -8.36 0.32
C GLU A 27 8.41 -8.07 1.74
N GLY A 28 7.51 -7.82 2.69
CA GLY A 28 7.86 -7.54 4.09
C GLY A 28 8.60 -6.21 4.29
N LEU A 29 8.46 -5.26 3.36
CA LEU A 29 9.09 -3.95 3.46
C LEU A 29 8.48 -3.12 4.59
N SER A 30 9.31 -2.33 5.26
CA SER A 30 8.82 -1.32 6.20
C SER A 30 8.07 -0.20 5.47
N LEU A 31 7.19 0.50 6.17
CA LEU A 31 6.39 1.58 5.59
C LEU A 31 7.26 2.69 4.98
N THR A 32 8.39 3.00 5.59
CA THR A 32 9.36 3.97 5.06
C THR A 32 10.07 3.46 3.81
N GLN A 33 10.40 2.17 3.76
CA GLN A 33 10.98 1.55 2.55
C GLN A 33 9.98 1.56 1.39
N ILE A 34 8.70 1.30 1.66
CA ILE A 34 7.63 1.36 0.64
C ILE A 34 7.52 2.78 0.08
N GLU A 35 7.47 3.80 0.94
CA GLU A 35 7.37 5.20 0.49
C GLU A 35 8.60 5.64 -0.30
N TYR A 36 9.79 5.24 0.14
CA TYR A 36 11.01 5.52 -0.60
C TYR A 36 11.01 4.82 -1.97
N LYS A 37 10.54 3.57 -2.04
CA LYS A 37 10.45 2.80 -3.29
C LYS A 37 9.50 3.47 -4.29
N LEU A 38 8.29 3.82 -3.85
CA LEU A 38 7.20 4.31 -4.69
C LEU A 38 7.25 5.80 -5.00
N PHE A 39 7.67 6.62 -4.03
CA PHE A 39 7.58 8.07 -4.12
C PHE A 39 8.95 8.76 -4.08
N LYS A 40 10.04 7.99 -3.93
CA LYS A 40 11.42 8.51 -3.85
C LYS A 40 11.59 9.58 -2.77
N THR A 41 10.90 9.41 -1.64
CA THR A 41 10.93 10.38 -0.55
C THR A 41 10.86 9.72 0.83
N GLU A 42 11.50 10.37 1.80
CA GLU A 42 11.44 10.02 3.22
C GLU A 42 10.53 10.97 4.02
N HIS A 43 9.91 11.96 3.36
CA HIS A 43 9.15 13.01 4.03
C HIS A 43 7.93 12.50 4.80
N TYR A 44 7.32 11.42 4.34
CA TYR A 44 6.10 10.85 4.92
C TYR A 44 6.38 9.95 6.12
N LYS A 45 7.62 9.47 6.30
CA LYS A 45 8.06 8.68 7.49
C LYS A 45 7.16 7.46 7.80
N GLY A 46 6.61 6.83 6.78
CA GLY A 46 5.70 5.69 6.85
C GLY A 46 4.23 6.05 7.04
N TRP A 47 3.91 7.32 7.31
CA TRP A 47 2.56 7.78 7.62
C TRP A 47 1.59 7.57 6.44
N LEU A 48 2.03 7.83 5.22
CA LEU A 48 1.16 7.74 4.04
C LEU A 48 0.78 6.29 3.75
N SER A 49 1.78 5.39 3.74
CA SER A 49 1.55 3.95 3.58
C SER A 49 0.69 3.40 4.70
N LYS A 50 0.92 3.84 5.95
CA LYS A 50 0.08 3.47 7.11
C LYS A 50 -1.37 3.85 6.90
N THR A 51 -1.65 5.07 6.45
CA THR A 51 -3.01 5.55 6.23
C THR A 51 -3.76 4.67 5.22
N PHE A 52 -3.11 4.29 4.12
CA PHE A 52 -3.72 3.39 3.14
C PHE A 52 -3.96 1.99 3.70
N LEU A 53 -2.97 1.40 4.37
CA LEU A 53 -3.12 0.07 4.97
C LEU A 53 -4.25 0.02 6.00
N ASN A 54 -4.32 1.04 6.87
CA ASN A 54 -5.38 1.18 7.86
C ASN A 54 -6.78 1.33 7.24
N TYR A 55 -6.89 2.03 6.10
CA TYR A 55 -8.16 2.13 5.37
C TYR A 55 -8.67 0.75 4.94
N TYR A 56 -7.78 -0.17 4.57
CA TYR A 56 -8.12 -1.57 4.26
C TYR A 56 -8.12 -2.49 5.49
N SER A 57 -8.04 -1.93 6.70
CA SER A 57 -7.99 -2.68 7.97
C SER A 57 -6.79 -3.63 8.06
N ILE A 58 -5.66 -3.29 7.43
CA ILE A 58 -4.39 -4.01 7.58
C ILE A 58 -3.64 -3.38 8.75
N ASP A 59 -3.42 -4.17 9.80
CA ASP A 59 -2.70 -3.74 11.00
C ASP A 59 -1.21 -3.51 10.67
N THR A 60 -0.68 -2.41 11.20
CA THR A 60 0.70 -1.96 11.02
C THR A 60 1.45 -1.76 12.34
N GLU A 61 0.80 -1.94 13.49
CA GLU A 61 1.37 -1.63 14.82
C GLU A 61 1.34 -2.83 15.81
N GLY A 62 0.69 -3.95 15.47
CA GLY A 62 0.61 -5.14 16.32
C GLY A 62 1.32 -6.39 15.79
N ASP A 63 1.50 -7.39 16.67
CA ASP A 63 1.97 -8.76 16.34
C ASP A 63 1.05 -9.50 15.36
N ASN A 64 -0.14 -8.97 15.09
CA ASN A 64 -1.07 -9.50 14.09
C ASN A 64 -0.80 -8.86 12.72
N LYS A 65 0.17 -9.42 11.98
CA LYS A 65 0.35 -9.16 10.53
C LYS A 65 -0.82 -9.68 9.68
N GLY A 66 -2.07 -9.28 9.96
CA GLY A 66 -3.21 -9.61 9.10
C GLY A 66 -4.46 -10.17 9.78
N ASN A 67 -4.90 -9.65 10.93
CA ASN A 67 -6.32 -9.77 11.31
C ASN A 67 -7.15 -8.74 10.52
N THR A 68 -7.08 -8.83 9.21
CA THR A 68 -7.91 -8.04 8.30
C THR A 68 -9.35 -8.51 8.47
N LYS A 69 -10.32 -7.60 8.45
CA LYS A 69 -11.71 -8.01 8.18
C LYS A 69 -11.69 -8.69 6.82
N GLU A 70 -11.97 -9.99 6.81
CA GLU A 70 -11.79 -10.90 5.67
C GLU A 70 -12.36 -10.35 4.35
N GLU A 71 -13.42 -9.56 4.44
CA GLU A 71 -14.13 -8.93 3.34
C GLU A 71 -13.35 -7.79 2.64
N SER A 72 -12.67 -6.93 3.39
CA SER A 72 -11.83 -5.86 2.83
C SER A 72 -10.59 -6.42 2.13
N PHE A 73 -10.01 -7.46 2.72
CA PHE A 73 -8.87 -8.18 2.14
C PHE A 73 -9.27 -8.96 0.90
N LYS A 74 -10.42 -9.65 0.90
CA LYS A 74 -10.99 -10.32 -0.28
C LYS A 74 -11.22 -9.33 -1.41
N LYS A 75 -11.79 -8.14 -1.13
CA LYS A 75 -12.01 -7.10 -2.14
C LYS A 75 -10.69 -6.61 -2.75
N LEU A 76 -9.66 -6.42 -1.91
CA LEU A 76 -8.33 -6.03 -2.36
C LEU A 76 -7.67 -7.14 -3.22
N LEU A 77 -7.71 -8.40 -2.78
CA LEU A 77 -7.23 -9.55 -3.54
C LEU A 77 -7.95 -9.71 -4.88
N MET A 78 -9.27 -9.51 -4.91
CA MET A 78 -10.02 -9.54 -6.17
C MET A 78 -9.58 -8.43 -7.13
N ASN A 79 -9.16 -7.27 -6.62
CA ASN A 79 -8.59 -6.21 -7.46
C ASN A 79 -7.21 -6.61 -7.99
N PHE A 80 -6.34 -7.22 -7.17
CA PHE A 80 -5.06 -7.77 -7.64
C PHE A 80 -5.21 -8.84 -8.72
N ILE A 81 -6.22 -9.71 -8.61
CA ILE A 81 -6.47 -10.79 -9.59
C ILE A 81 -7.07 -10.22 -10.90
N LYS A 82 -7.77 -9.08 -10.82
CA LYS A 82 -8.33 -8.39 -12.00
C LYS A 82 -7.32 -7.53 -12.73
N VAL A 83 -6.29 -7.04 -12.04
CA VAL A 83 -5.12 -6.46 -12.69
C VAL A 83 -4.35 -7.65 -13.28
N PRO A 84 -4.23 -7.79 -14.62
CA PRO A 84 -3.37 -8.85 -15.16
C PRO A 84 -2.01 -8.66 -14.49
N MET A 85 -1.41 -9.73 -13.99
CA MET A 85 -0.04 -9.74 -13.47
C MET A 85 0.89 -9.24 -14.58
N LEU A 86 0.96 -7.92 -14.75
CA LEU A 86 1.83 -7.18 -15.64
C LEU A 86 3.18 -7.15 -14.95
N HIS A 87 3.79 -8.33 -14.84
CA HIS A 87 5.21 -8.60 -14.76
C HIS A 87 5.36 -10.14 -14.73
N THR A 88 4.92 -10.78 -15.81
CA THR A 88 5.67 -11.93 -16.34
C THR A 88 7.08 -11.46 -16.66
N TYR A 89 8.07 -12.13 -16.05
CA TYR A 89 9.49 -12.30 -16.40
C TYR A 89 10.24 -11.13 -17.06
#